data_AF-C1EIZ3-F1
#
_entry.id   AF-C1EIZ3-F1
#
_cell.length_a   1.000
_cell.length_b   1.000
_cell.length_c   1.000
_cell.angle_alpha   90.00
_cell.angle_beta   90.00
_cell.angle_gamma   90.00
#
_symmetry.space_group_name_H-M   'P 1'
#
loop_
_entity.id
_entity.type
_entity.pdbx_description
1 polymer ?
#
loop_
_entity_poly.entity_id
_entity_poly.type
_entity_poly.pdbx_seq_one_letter_code
_entity_poly.pdbx_strand_id
1 'polypeptide(L)'
;MESRGFIKMLRDCNVLNKRFNDAAADIIFTKVKDRGERFIDIHDFALALHFVAEEKGTTYETLVAQICERVATHAPDAHGTKAAFTRLHDDKDTYTGAY
;
A
#
# COMPACT_ATOMS: atom_id res chain seq x y z
N MET A 1 -1.45 6.78 5.32
CA MET A 1 -1.21 5.95 4.11
C MET A 1 -2.53 5.34 3.61
N GLU A 2 -2.81 5.30 2.29
CA GLU A 2 -4.01 4.62 1.74
C GLU A 2 -3.77 3.11 1.49
N SER A 3 -4.85 2.31 1.43
CA SER A 3 -4.79 0.85 1.19
C SER A 3 -3.96 0.50 -0.06
N ARG A 4 -4.23 1.18 -1.18
CA ARG A 4 -3.50 0.94 -2.44
C ARG A 4 -2.00 1.19 -2.30
N GLY A 5 -1.62 2.23 -1.57
CA GLY A 5 -0.21 2.54 -1.30
C GLY A 5 0.44 1.46 -0.44
N PHE A 6 -0.27 0.98 0.57
CA PHE A 6 0.19 -0.09 1.46
C PHE A 6 0.42 -1.41 0.69
N ILE A 7 -0.54 -1.84 -0.11
CA ILE A 7 -0.42 -3.06 -0.93
C ILE A 7 0.71 -2.91 -1.96
N LYS A 8 0.83 -1.74 -2.60
CA LYS A 8 1.95 -1.47 -3.52
C LYS A 8 3.30 -1.59 -2.82
N MET A 9 3.45 -1.00 -1.65
CA MET A 9 4.70 -1.09 -0.88
C MET A 9 5.06 -2.55 -0.55
N LEU A 10 4.09 -3.35 -0.12
CA LEU A 10 4.30 -4.78 0.16
C LEU A 10 4.69 -5.57 -1.10
N ARG A 11 4.18 -5.16 -2.26
CA ARG A 11 4.56 -5.74 -3.57
C ARG A 11 5.98 -5.35 -3.96
N ASP A 12 6.31 -4.06 -3.90
CA ASP A 12 7.63 -3.54 -4.28
C ASP A 12 8.74 -4.10 -3.36
N CYS A 13 8.43 -4.30 -2.07
CA CYS A 13 9.35 -4.93 -1.11
C CYS A 13 9.39 -6.47 -1.22
N ASN A 14 8.64 -7.08 -2.16
CA ASN A 14 8.51 -8.52 -2.34
C ASN A 14 8.12 -9.26 -1.05
N VAL A 15 7.20 -8.66 -0.28
CA VAL A 15 6.66 -9.22 0.97
C VAL A 15 5.49 -10.15 0.68
N LEU A 16 4.72 -9.87 -0.38
CA LEU A 16 3.62 -10.70 -0.86
C LEU A 16 4.13 -12.06 -1.36
N ASN A 17 3.42 -13.13 -1.00
CA ASN A 17 3.72 -14.49 -1.45
C ASN A 17 2.41 -15.29 -1.67
N LYS A 18 2.51 -16.59 -1.97
CA LYS A 18 1.32 -17.41 -2.23
C LYS A 18 0.39 -17.56 -1.01
N ARG A 19 0.95 -17.44 0.20
CA ARG A 19 0.23 -17.51 1.48
C ARG A 19 -0.35 -16.15 1.88
N PHE A 20 0.42 -15.08 1.68
CA PHE A 20 0.07 -13.70 1.97
C PHE A 20 -0.12 -12.93 0.67
N ASN A 21 -1.37 -12.89 0.20
CA ASN A 21 -1.77 -12.29 -1.08
C ASN A 21 -2.31 -10.85 -0.89
N ASP A 22 -2.61 -10.18 -2.02
CA ASP A 22 -3.15 -8.81 -2.01
C ASP A 22 -4.45 -8.68 -1.18
N ALA A 23 -5.30 -9.72 -1.20
CA ALA A 23 -6.55 -9.73 -0.44
C ALA A 23 -6.29 -9.82 1.07
N ALA A 24 -5.33 -10.65 1.51
CA ALA A 24 -4.92 -10.73 2.90
C ALA A 24 -4.32 -9.40 3.38
N ALA A 25 -3.54 -8.72 2.54
CA ALA A 25 -3.01 -7.40 2.85
C ALA A 25 -4.13 -6.35 3.03
N ASP A 26 -5.16 -6.37 2.18
CA ASP A 26 -6.32 -5.47 2.29
C ASP A 26 -7.18 -5.76 3.53
N ILE A 27 -7.33 -7.03 3.91
CA ILE A 27 -7.99 -7.44 5.15
C ILE A 27 -7.23 -6.89 6.37
N ILE A 28 -5.90 -7.00 6.39
CA ILE A 28 -5.08 -6.45 7.47
C ILE A 28 -5.21 -4.93 7.52
N PHE A 29 -5.13 -4.25 6.37
CA PHE A 29 -5.33 -2.80 6.31
C PHE A 29 -6.70 -2.38 6.87
N THR A 30 -7.76 -3.11 6.49
CA THR A 30 -9.13 -2.86 6.97
C THR A 30 -9.30 -3.14 8.45
N LYS A 31 -8.52 -4.08 9.01
CA LYS A 31 -8.54 -4.43 10.44
C LYS A 31 -7.88 -3.36 11.30
N VAL A 32 -6.82 -2.72 10.82
CA VAL A 32 -6.07 -1.73 11.61
C VAL A 32 -6.60 -0.31 11.42
N LYS A 33 -7.13 0.02 10.24
CA LYS A 33 -7.71 1.35 10.02
C LYS A 33 -8.98 1.56 10.86
N ASP A 34 -9.20 2.81 11.26
CA ASP A 34 -10.46 3.19 11.87
C ASP A 34 -11.65 3.04 10.91
N ARG A 35 -12.82 2.78 11.49
CA ARG A 35 -14.05 2.56 10.73
C ARG A 35 -14.48 3.85 10.04
N GLY A 36 -14.53 3.81 8.71
CA GLY A 36 -14.89 4.96 7.87
C GLY A 36 -13.68 5.74 7.35
N GLU A 37 -12.49 5.54 7.92
CA GLU A 37 -11.28 6.20 7.47
C GLU A 37 -10.71 5.56 6.20
N ARG A 38 -10.12 6.41 5.35
CA ARG A 38 -9.44 6.00 4.10
C ARG A 38 -7.94 5.86 4.27
N PHE A 39 -7.39 6.44 5.33
CA PHE A 39 -5.97 6.49 5.62
C PHE A 39 -5.68 5.84 6.97
N ILE A 40 -4.50 5.22 7.07
CA ILE A 40 -3.91 4.79 8.35
C ILE A 40 -2.81 5.77 8.78
N ASP A 41 -2.64 5.95 10.08
CA ASP A 41 -1.50 6.71 10.62
C ASP A 41 -0.24 5.83 10.75
N ILE A 42 0.89 6.40 11.17
CA ILE A 42 2.15 5.67 11.32
C ILE A 42 2.10 4.61 12.43
N HIS A 43 1.30 4.85 13.48
CA HIS A 43 1.07 3.88 14.55
C HIS A 43 0.31 2.66 14.05
N ASP A 44 -0.76 2.90 13.29
CA ASP A 44 -1.54 1.86 12.62
C ASP A 44 -0.71 1.11 11.59
N PHE A 45 0.18 1.82 10.89
CA PHE A 45 1.09 1.19 9.96
C PHE A 45 2.04 0.21 10.66
N ALA A 46 2.62 0.57 11.81
CA ALA A 46 3.45 -0.33 12.59
C ALA A 46 2.67 -1.56 13.08
N LEU A 47 1.42 -1.37 13.53
CA LEU A 47 0.52 -2.47 13.91
C LEU A 47 0.17 -3.37 12.70
N ALA A 48 -0.07 -2.78 11.53
CA ALA A 48 -0.33 -3.54 10.31
C ALA A 48 0.87 -4.41 9.93
N LEU A 49 2.10 -3.89 10.01
CA LEU A 49 3.31 -4.67 9.76
C LEU A 49 3.48 -5.84 10.74
N HIS A 50 3.03 -5.70 11.99
CA HIS A 50 3.00 -6.79 12.95
C HIS A 50 2.07 -7.92 12.49
N PHE A 51 0.83 -7.60 12.12
CA PHE A 51 -0.11 -8.59 11.59
C PHE A 51 0.37 -9.22 10.26
N VAL A 52 1.03 -8.44 9.41
CA VAL A 52 1.63 -8.98 8.16
C VAL A 52 2.71 -10.01 8.49
N ALA A 53 3.54 -9.75 9.51
CA ALA A 53 4.57 -10.67 9.93
C ALA A 53 3.97 -11.99 10.46
N GLU A 54 2.91 -11.90 11.28
CA GLU A 54 2.16 -13.07 11.77
C GLU A 54 1.57 -13.90 10.63
N GLU A 55 0.88 -13.26 9.67
CA GLU A 55 0.23 -13.93 8.55
C GLU A 55 1.26 -14.58 7.61
N LYS A 56 2.39 -13.91 7.39
CA LYS A 56 3.52 -14.43 6.59
C LYS A 56 4.26 -15.55 7.32
N GLY A 57 4.21 -15.61 8.66
CA GLY A 57 4.98 -16.53 9.48
C GLY A 57 6.44 -16.10 9.66
N THR A 58 6.71 -14.79 9.66
CA THR A 58 8.04 -14.20 9.91
C THR A 58 8.00 -13.33 11.15
N THR A 59 9.16 -13.02 11.75
CA THR A 59 9.24 -12.04 12.84
C THR A 59 9.09 -10.61 12.30
N TYR A 60 8.56 -9.71 13.14
CA TYR A 60 8.45 -8.28 12.80
C TYR A 60 9.81 -7.68 12.40
N GLU A 61 10.87 -8.00 13.15
CA GLU A 61 12.22 -7.46 12.91
C GLU A 61 12.78 -7.85 11.54
N THR A 62 12.63 -9.11 11.15
CA THR A 62 13.10 -9.59 9.83
C THR A 62 12.30 -8.98 8.69
N LEU A 63 11.00 -8.74 8.90
CA LEU A 63 10.15 -8.10 7.92
C LEU A 63 10.50 -6.62 7.74
N VAL A 64 10.74 -5.89 8.83
CA VAL A 64 11.17 -4.49 8.79
C VAL A 64 12.57 -4.37 8.17
N ALA A 65 13.50 -5.25 8.54
CA ALA A 65 14.83 -5.27 7.94
C ALA A 65 14.77 -5.50 6.42
N GLN A 66 13.96 -6.48 5.98
CA GLN A 66 13.73 -6.74 4.56
C GLN A 66 13.17 -5.50 3.84
N ILE A 67 12.18 -4.83 4.43
CA ILE A 67 11.58 -3.63 3.86
C ILE A 67 12.60 -2.50 3.77
N CYS A 68 13.34 -2.22 4.84
CA CYS A 68 14.35 -1.14 4.87
C CYS A 68 15.46 -1.38 3.84
N GLU A 69 15.97 -2.61 3.73
CA GLU A 69 16.97 -2.98 2.73
C GLU A 69 16.44 -2.78 1.30
N ARG A 70 15.19 -3.18 1.05
CA ARG A 70 14.54 -3.03 -0.26
C ARG A 70 14.28 -1.57 -0.61
N VAL A 71 13.82 -0.76 0.33
CA VAL A 71 13.59 0.67 0.11
C VAL A 71 14.90 1.43 -0.13
N ALA A 72 16.00 1.01 0.50
CA ALA A 72 17.32 1.62 0.30
C ALA A 72 17.91 1.29 -1.09
N THR A 73 17.58 0.13 -1.66
CA THR A 73 18.10 -0.34 -2.95
C THR A 73 17.18 -0.01 -4.12
N HIS A 74 15.87 0.04 -3.88
CA HIS A 74 14.83 0.36 -4.84
C HIS A 74 13.90 1.42 -4.24
N ALA A 75 13.92 2.62 -4.79
CA ALA A 75 12.89 3.59 -4.50
C ALA A 75 11.53 3.03 -4.95
N PRO A 76 10.41 3.40 -4.31
CA PRO A 76 9.07 3.01 -4.74
C PRO A 76 8.77 3.60 -6.12
N ASP A 77 9.17 2.88 -7.17
CA ASP A 77 9.01 3.30 -8.54
C ASP A 77 7.57 3.06 -8.99
N ALA A 78 6.94 4.09 -9.55
CA ALA A 78 5.62 3.96 -10.15
C ALA A 78 5.77 3.54 -11.62
N HIS A 79 6.07 2.27 -11.87
CA HIS A 79 6.01 1.68 -13.21
C HIS A 79 4.56 1.41 -13.66
N GLY A 80 3.66 2.38 -13.45
CA GLY A 80 2.33 2.33 -14.04
C GLY A 80 2.40 2.67 -15.53
N THR A 81 1.50 2.08 -16.31
CA THR A 81 1.20 2.59 -17.66
C THR A 81 0.75 4.04 -17.51
N LYS A 82 1.52 4.99 -18.06
CA LYS A 82 1.05 6.37 -18.18
C LYS A 82 -0.16 6.34 -19.12
N ALA A 83 -1.35 6.55 -18.57
CA ALA A 83 -2.54 6.72 -19.41
C ALA A 83 -2.25 7.87 -20.38
N ALA A 84 -2.58 7.69 -21.67
CA ALA A 84 -2.50 8.77 -22.62
C ALA A 84 -3.42 9.91 -22.16
N PHE A 85 -2.99 11.16 -22.32
CA PHE A 85 -3.79 12.33 -21.96
C PHE A 85 -5.19 12.20 -22.56
N THR A 86 -6.21 12.11 -21.71
CA THR A 86 -7.60 12.02 -22.16
C THR A 86 -8.33 13.27 -21.68
N ARG A 87 -8.75 14.13 -22.62
CA ARG A 87 -9.46 15.40 -22.35
C ARG A 87 -10.66 15.24 -21.42
N LEU A 88 -11.33 14.08 -21.42
CA LEU A 88 -12.49 13.80 -20.57
C LEU A 88 -12.15 13.34 -19.14
N HIS A 89 -10.88 13.02 -18.85
CA HIS A 89 -10.43 12.46 -17.58
C HIS A 89 -9.47 13.38 -16.82
N ASP A 90 -8.58 14.09 -17.53
CA ASP A 90 -7.50 14.89 -16.92
C ASP A 90 -7.77 16.40 -16.91
N ASP A 91 -8.80 16.86 -17.64
CA ASP A 91 -9.19 18.27 -17.72
C ASP A 91 -10.24 18.60 -16.65
N LYS A 92 -9.77 18.92 -15.44
CA LYS A 92 -10.62 19.27 -14.29
C LYS A 92 -11.32 20.62 -14.43
N ASP A 93 -10.87 21.48 -15.34
CA ASP A 93 -11.54 22.76 -15.65
C ASP A 93 -12.84 22.55 -16.45
N THR A 94 -12.98 21.41 -17.13
CA THR A 94 -14.14 21.13 -18.00
C THR A 94 -15.16 20.16 -17.39
N TYR A 95 -14.94 19.65 -16.16
CA TYR A 95 -15.92 18.80 -15.48
C TYR A 95 -17.09 19.66 -14.98
N THR A 96 -18.19 19.63 -15.73
CA THR A 96 -19.42 20.38 -15.46
C THR A 96 -19.90 20.11 -14.04
N GLY A 97 -19.72 21.10 -13.16
CA GLY A 97 -20.01 21.02 -11.74
C GLY A 97 -19.26 22.04 -10.88
N ALA A 98 -18.29 22.77 -11.43
CA ALA A 98 -17.69 23.93 -10.77
C ALA A 98 -18.69 25.10 -10.68
N TYR A 99 -19.37 25.21 -9.53
CA TYR A 99 -19.86 26.47 -8.97
C TYR A 99 -19.67 26.41 -7.45
#